data_AF-M0P4P6-F1
#
_entry.id   AF-M0P4P6-F1
#
_cell.length_a   1.000
_cell.length_b   1.000
_cell.length_c   1.000
_cell.angle_alpha   90.00
_cell.angle_beta   90.00
_cell.angle_gamma   90.00
#
_symmetry.space_group_name_H-M   'P 1'
#
loop_
_entity.id
_entity.type
_entity.pdbx_description
1 polymer ?
#
loop_
_entity_poly.entity_id
_entity_poly.type
_entity_poly.pdbx_seq_one_letter_code
_entity_poly.pdbx_strand_id
1 'polypeptide(L)'
;MHDAREVVVLRYGHRPGRDDRMTTHVGLTARALGADRVIFPDNAGQSAETVRDITDRFGGPFAVELRDDQQAIVRDFEGVVAHLTMYGERVQDVEGDVREAVGIGGPDATGGASTPRDLLVVVGGEKVPWALYERADFNVGVTNQPHSEVAGLAVFLDRLFEGAELDREWEDADRRVMPEATGKTVIDADDAEDSDDPGTEDSDDPGTEDSDDPGTEDSDDPGTGARD
;
A
#
# COMPACT_ATOMS: atom_id res chain seq x y z
N MET A 1 -8.05 -7.40 6.28
CA MET A 1 -8.38 -8.29 5.15
C MET A 1 -9.69 -7.81 4.57
N HIS A 2 -9.95 -8.01 3.29
CA HIS A 2 -11.26 -7.69 2.72
C HIS A 2 -12.27 -8.75 3.18
N ASP A 3 -13.10 -8.43 4.19
CA ASP A 3 -14.00 -9.40 4.84
C ASP A 3 -15.01 -10.07 3.90
N ALA A 4 -15.29 -9.47 2.75
CA ALA A 4 -16.25 -9.97 1.78
C ALA A 4 -15.64 -10.81 0.63
N ARG A 5 -14.34 -10.63 0.33
CA ARG A 5 -13.66 -11.23 -0.84
C ARG A 5 -12.15 -11.14 -0.65
N GLU A 6 -11.39 -12.08 -1.18
CA GLU A 6 -9.93 -11.98 -1.16
C GLU A 6 -9.39 -11.32 -2.44
N VAL A 7 -8.45 -10.39 -2.33
CA VAL A 7 -7.67 -9.86 -3.45
C VAL A 7 -6.23 -10.37 -3.37
N VAL A 8 -5.87 -11.22 -4.33
CA VAL A 8 -4.61 -11.95 -4.40
C VAL A 8 -3.78 -11.45 -5.57
N VAL A 9 -2.51 -11.13 -5.34
CA VAL A 9 -1.58 -10.80 -6.43
C VAL A 9 -0.64 -11.99 -6.70
N LEU A 10 -0.62 -12.49 -7.93
CA LEU A 10 0.35 -13.51 -8.36
C LEU A 10 1.43 -12.87 -9.23
N ARG A 11 2.68 -12.88 -8.73
CA ARG A 11 3.85 -12.48 -9.52
C ARG A 11 4.35 -13.68 -10.31
N TYR A 12 4.10 -13.73 -11.61
CA TYR A 12 4.44 -14.88 -12.45
C TYR A 12 5.87 -14.81 -13.02
N GLY A 13 6.64 -15.90 -12.94
CA GLY A 13 7.88 -16.08 -13.73
C GLY A 13 9.11 -15.29 -13.25
N HIS A 14 9.50 -15.43 -11.98
CA HIS A 14 10.64 -14.72 -11.35
C HIS A 14 11.97 -15.32 -11.74
N ARG A 15 12.96 -14.46 -12.00
CA ARG A 15 14.35 -14.86 -12.21
C ARG A 15 15.24 -14.33 -11.08
N PRO A 16 15.78 -15.23 -10.24
CA PRO A 16 16.70 -14.86 -9.19
C PRO A 16 17.91 -14.09 -9.71
N GLY A 17 18.34 -13.06 -8.97
CA GLY A 17 19.49 -12.21 -9.31
C GLY A 17 19.20 -11.15 -10.37
N ARG A 18 18.04 -11.22 -11.02
CA ARG A 18 17.62 -10.25 -12.05
C ARG A 18 16.38 -9.49 -11.63
N ASP A 19 15.39 -10.20 -11.10
CA ASP A 19 14.07 -9.64 -10.82
C ASP A 19 13.81 -9.38 -9.33
N ASP A 20 14.80 -9.58 -8.45
CA ASP A 20 14.66 -9.53 -6.98
C ASP A 20 14.04 -8.21 -6.51
N ARG A 21 14.59 -7.09 -6.98
CA ARG A 21 14.08 -5.76 -6.63
C ARG A 21 12.66 -5.53 -7.15
N MET A 22 12.41 -5.87 -8.41
CA MET A 22 11.09 -5.70 -9.03
C MET A 22 10.02 -6.56 -8.35
N THR A 23 10.37 -7.79 -7.99
CA THR A 23 9.47 -8.74 -7.31
C THR A 23 9.16 -8.26 -5.89
N THR A 24 10.16 -7.74 -5.18
CA THR A 24 9.96 -7.08 -3.89
C THR A 24 9.00 -5.88 -4.04
N HIS A 25 9.21 -5.02 -5.03
CA HIS A 25 8.31 -3.87 -5.26
C HIS A 25 6.89 -4.30 -5.63
N VAL A 26 6.70 -5.37 -6.39
CA VAL A 26 5.35 -5.92 -6.66
C VAL A 26 4.66 -6.31 -5.34
N GLY A 27 5.35 -7.03 -4.45
CA GLY A 27 4.77 -7.43 -3.16
C GLY A 27 4.46 -6.25 -2.25
N LEU A 28 5.37 -5.27 -2.16
CA LEU A 28 5.14 -4.07 -1.36
C LEU A 28 4.01 -3.19 -1.93
N THR A 29 3.88 -3.13 -3.25
CA THR A 29 2.79 -2.41 -3.93
C THR A 29 1.45 -3.10 -3.68
N ALA A 30 1.42 -4.43 -3.80
CA ALA A 30 0.24 -5.23 -3.49
C ALA A 30 -0.22 -4.98 -2.05
N ARG A 31 0.71 -5.06 -1.08
CA ARG A 31 0.44 -4.75 0.33
C ARG A 31 -0.14 -3.34 0.49
N ALA A 32 0.58 -2.34 0.00
CA ALA A 32 0.24 -0.93 0.20
C ALA A 32 -1.10 -0.53 -0.42
N LEU A 33 -1.49 -1.17 -1.52
CA LEU A 33 -2.69 -0.81 -2.31
C LEU A 33 -3.81 -1.84 -2.16
N GLY A 34 -3.94 -2.41 -0.96
CA GLY A 34 -5.15 -3.11 -0.56
C GLY A 34 -5.27 -4.56 -1.00
N ALA A 35 -4.25 -5.23 -1.55
CA ALA A 35 -4.32 -6.68 -1.69
C ALA A 35 -4.22 -7.38 -0.31
N ASP A 36 -4.77 -8.58 -0.19
CA ASP A 36 -4.74 -9.39 1.04
C ASP A 36 -3.50 -10.29 1.12
N ARG A 37 -3.03 -10.77 -0.04
CA ARG A 37 -1.81 -11.56 -0.13
C ARG A 37 -1.12 -11.46 -1.48
N VAL A 38 0.16 -11.79 -1.48
CA VAL A 38 0.95 -12.01 -2.69
C VAL A 38 1.48 -13.44 -2.76
N ILE A 39 1.37 -14.04 -3.94
CA ILE A 39 1.95 -15.33 -4.27
C ILE A 39 3.15 -15.08 -5.18
N PHE A 40 4.33 -15.46 -4.68
CA PHE A 40 5.58 -15.43 -5.42
C PHE A 40 5.98 -16.82 -5.91
N PRO A 41 6.82 -16.90 -6.95
CA PRO A 41 7.49 -18.15 -7.32
C PRO A 41 8.35 -18.64 -6.15
N ASP A 42 8.45 -19.96 -5.96
CA ASP A 42 9.21 -20.61 -4.89
C ASP A 42 10.68 -20.14 -4.77
N ASN A 43 11.28 -19.73 -5.89
CA ASN A 43 12.64 -19.24 -5.98
C ASN A 43 12.82 -17.75 -5.62
N ALA A 44 11.76 -17.04 -5.22
CA ALA A 44 11.79 -15.62 -4.86
C ALA A 44 11.92 -15.37 -3.33
N GLY A 45 12.64 -16.24 -2.62
CA GLY A 45 12.73 -16.25 -1.15
C GLY A 45 13.10 -14.91 -0.52
N GLN A 46 14.14 -14.24 -1.03
CA GLN A 46 14.60 -12.95 -0.49
C GLN A 46 13.53 -11.85 -0.62
N SER A 47 12.76 -11.85 -1.73
CA SER A 47 11.65 -10.90 -1.90
C SER A 47 10.55 -11.19 -0.89
N ALA A 48 10.22 -12.46 -0.67
CA ALA A 48 9.23 -12.86 0.32
C ALA A 48 9.63 -12.46 1.75
N GLU A 49 10.88 -12.70 2.14
CA GLU A 49 11.42 -12.28 3.45
C GLU A 49 11.33 -10.78 3.65
N THR A 50 11.71 -9.99 2.64
CA THR A 50 11.65 -8.52 2.72
C THR A 50 10.21 -8.01 2.90
N VAL A 51 9.25 -8.59 2.17
CA VAL A 51 7.84 -8.19 2.29
C VAL A 51 7.25 -8.59 3.64
N ARG A 52 7.63 -9.76 4.18
CA ARG A 52 7.25 -10.17 5.54
C ARG A 52 7.83 -9.24 6.60
N ASP A 53 9.13 -8.92 6.55
CA ASP A 53 9.76 -7.96 7.49
C ASP A 53 9.06 -6.60 7.50
N ILE A 54 8.70 -6.07 6.32
CA ILE A 54 7.95 -4.81 6.25
C ILE A 54 6.54 -4.96 6.81
N THR A 55 5.87 -6.10 6.58
CA THR A 55 4.53 -6.35 7.12
C THR A 55 4.57 -6.48 8.64
N ASP A 56 5.55 -7.17 9.20
CA ASP A 56 5.71 -7.30 10.66
C ASP A 56 5.95 -5.92 11.30
N ARG A 57 6.82 -5.11 10.70
CA ARG A 57 7.21 -3.80 11.29
C ARG A 57 6.20 -2.69 11.09
N PHE A 58 5.44 -2.69 10.00
CA PHE A 58 4.51 -1.61 9.63
C PHE A 58 3.05 -2.09 9.58
N GLY A 59 2.78 -3.27 10.11
CA GLY A 59 1.44 -3.83 10.26
C GLY A 59 0.88 -4.53 9.04
N GLY A 60 -0.25 -5.19 9.26
CA GLY A 60 -0.98 -5.97 8.27
C GLY A 60 -2.50 -5.79 8.43
N PRO A 61 -3.30 -6.81 8.10
CA PRO A 61 -2.88 -8.14 7.63
C PRO A 61 -2.48 -8.14 6.15
N PHE A 62 -1.37 -8.84 5.83
CA PHE A 62 -0.93 -9.14 4.46
C PHE A 62 -0.13 -10.45 4.39
N ALA A 63 -0.58 -11.42 3.61
CA ALA A 63 0.07 -12.73 3.51
C ALA A 63 1.08 -12.82 2.35
N VAL A 64 2.13 -13.63 2.53
CA VAL A 64 3.16 -13.87 1.50
C VAL A 64 3.41 -15.35 1.33
N GLU A 65 3.13 -15.87 0.14
CA GLU A 65 3.32 -17.28 -0.22
C GLU A 65 4.43 -17.47 -1.26
N LEU A 66 5.09 -18.62 -1.19
CA LEU A 66 6.09 -19.09 -2.16
C LEU A 66 5.56 -20.39 -2.77
N ARG A 67 5.38 -20.41 -4.10
CA ARG A 67 4.71 -21.49 -4.82
C ARG A 67 5.40 -21.78 -6.15
N ASP A 68 5.67 -23.05 -6.43
CA ASP A 68 6.25 -23.53 -7.69
C ASP A 68 5.17 -23.89 -8.73
N ASP A 69 3.91 -23.98 -8.31
CA ASP A 69 2.75 -24.43 -9.08
C ASP A 69 1.90 -23.28 -9.65
N GLN A 70 2.53 -22.15 -10.01
CA GLN A 70 1.82 -20.93 -10.42
C GLN A 70 0.79 -21.12 -11.55
N GLN A 71 1.09 -21.98 -12.53
CA GLN A 71 0.14 -22.29 -13.61
C GLN A 71 -1.10 -23.03 -13.10
N ALA A 72 -0.93 -23.92 -12.12
CA ALA A 72 -2.04 -24.62 -11.50
C ALA A 72 -2.89 -23.65 -10.68
N ILE A 73 -2.27 -22.76 -9.92
CA ILE A 73 -2.97 -21.71 -9.16
C ILE A 73 -3.90 -20.91 -10.06
N VAL A 74 -3.40 -20.40 -11.20
CA VAL A 74 -4.25 -19.61 -12.12
C VAL A 74 -5.36 -20.47 -12.73
N ARG A 75 -5.03 -21.69 -13.17
CA ARG A 75 -6.00 -22.58 -13.81
C ARG A 75 -7.15 -22.93 -12.86
N ASP A 76 -6.83 -23.24 -11.61
CA ASP A 76 -7.74 -23.82 -10.63
C ASP A 76 -8.33 -22.75 -9.68
N PHE A 77 -8.00 -21.47 -9.84
CA PHE A 77 -8.53 -20.38 -9.00
C PHE A 77 -10.06 -20.30 -9.12
N GLU A 78 -10.76 -20.38 -7.99
CA GLU A 78 -12.22 -20.27 -7.90
C GLU A 78 -12.61 -18.81 -7.64
N GLY A 79 -12.64 -18.01 -8.70
CA GLY A 79 -12.91 -16.57 -8.62
C GLY A 79 -12.65 -15.87 -9.94
N VAL A 80 -12.54 -14.55 -9.90
CA VAL A 80 -12.20 -13.71 -11.05
C VAL A 80 -10.68 -13.67 -11.23
N VAL A 81 -10.20 -13.88 -12.45
CA VAL A 81 -8.78 -13.73 -12.80
C VAL A 81 -8.59 -12.51 -13.70
N ALA A 82 -7.89 -11.50 -13.19
CA ALA A 82 -7.46 -10.34 -13.96
C ALA A 82 -5.97 -10.46 -14.29
N HIS A 83 -5.64 -10.63 -15.57
CA HIS A 83 -4.26 -10.65 -16.04
C HIS A 83 -3.85 -9.27 -16.54
N LEU A 84 -2.87 -8.66 -15.89
CA LEU A 84 -2.35 -7.36 -16.29
C LEU A 84 -1.32 -7.52 -17.41
N THR A 85 -1.66 -7.00 -18.58
CA THR A 85 -0.85 -7.09 -19.79
C THR A 85 -1.09 -5.88 -20.68
N MET A 86 -0.02 -5.35 -21.29
CA MET A 86 -0.12 -4.23 -22.23
C MET A 86 -0.98 -4.54 -23.47
N TYR A 87 -1.27 -5.81 -23.73
CA TYR A 87 -2.12 -6.24 -24.84
C TYR A 87 -3.61 -6.33 -24.47
N GLY A 88 -3.96 -6.09 -23.21
CA GLY A 88 -5.32 -6.20 -22.69
C GLY A 88 -6.22 -5.02 -23.07
N GLU A 89 -7.48 -5.13 -22.68
CA GLU A 89 -8.47 -4.05 -22.78
C GLU A 89 -8.09 -2.89 -21.87
N ARG A 90 -8.41 -1.66 -22.27
CA ARG A 90 -7.98 -0.47 -21.54
C ARG A 90 -8.65 -0.43 -20.18
N VAL A 91 -7.88 -0.20 -19.11
CA VAL A 91 -8.39 -0.20 -17.73
C VAL A 91 -9.62 0.67 -17.55
N GLN A 92 -9.64 1.89 -18.12
CA GLN A 92 -10.79 2.79 -18.00
C GLN A 92 -12.08 2.31 -18.68
N ASP A 93 -11.99 1.32 -19.57
CA ASP A 93 -13.14 0.74 -20.25
C ASP A 93 -13.68 -0.49 -19.51
N VAL A 94 -12.85 -1.19 -18.72
CA VAL A 94 -13.20 -2.48 -18.08
C VAL A 94 -13.17 -2.47 -16.55
N GLU A 95 -12.67 -1.42 -15.90
CA GLU A 95 -12.59 -1.34 -14.43
C GLU A 95 -13.94 -1.50 -13.73
N GLY A 96 -15.03 -1.00 -14.35
CA GLY A 96 -16.40 -1.16 -13.86
C GLY A 96 -16.86 -2.62 -13.88
N ASP A 97 -16.62 -3.33 -14.98
CA ASP A 97 -16.99 -4.74 -15.15
C ASP A 97 -16.21 -5.64 -14.18
N VAL A 98 -14.91 -5.34 -13.96
CA VAL A 98 -14.10 -6.03 -12.95
C VAL A 98 -14.70 -5.82 -11.57
N ARG A 99 -15.01 -4.56 -11.21
CA ARG A 99 -15.62 -4.19 -9.94
C ARG A 99 -16.95 -4.91 -9.71
N GLU A 100 -17.86 -4.89 -10.69
CA GLU A 100 -19.14 -5.63 -10.64
C GLU A 100 -18.90 -7.13 -10.45
N ALA A 101 -17.95 -7.70 -11.20
CA ALA A 101 -17.63 -9.12 -11.15
C ALA A 101 -17.17 -9.57 -9.76
N VAL A 102 -16.41 -8.75 -9.03
CA VAL A 102 -15.92 -9.03 -7.67
C VAL A 102 -16.81 -8.41 -6.58
N GLY A 103 -17.90 -7.74 -6.96
CA GLY A 103 -18.85 -7.06 -6.07
C GLY A 103 -18.30 -5.81 -5.38
N ILE A 104 -17.25 -5.17 -5.92
CA ILE A 104 -16.70 -3.90 -5.41
C ILE A 104 -17.54 -2.76 -5.98
N GLY A 105 -18.05 -1.87 -5.12
CA GLY A 105 -18.98 -0.80 -5.49
C GLY A 105 -20.34 -0.98 -4.81
N GLY A 106 -21.03 0.15 -4.57
CA GLY A 106 -22.36 0.14 -3.96
C GLY A 106 -23.41 -0.55 -4.84
N PRO A 107 -24.61 -0.85 -4.30
CA PRO A 107 -25.64 -1.56 -5.04
C PRO A 107 -25.99 -0.85 -6.35
N ASP A 108 -25.96 -1.59 -7.44
CA ASP A 108 -26.33 -1.13 -8.77
C ASP A 108 -27.75 -0.53 -8.77
N ALA A 109 -28.04 0.33 -9.75
CA ALA A 109 -29.37 0.95 -9.97
C ALA A 109 -30.52 -0.06 -10.18
N THR A 110 -30.22 -1.36 -10.24
CA THR A 110 -31.11 -2.51 -10.43
C THR A 110 -31.32 -3.35 -9.16
N GLY A 111 -30.66 -3.04 -8.04
CA GLY A 111 -31.00 -3.58 -6.72
C GLY A 111 -30.66 -5.06 -6.47
N GLY A 112 -29.81 -5.68 -7.29
CA GLY A 112 -29.30 -7.04 -7.05
C GLY A 112 -27.81 -7.02 -6.76
N ALA A 113 -27.40 -7.21 -5.51
CA ALA A 113 -25.99 -7.36 -5.17
C ALA A 113 -25.48 -8.69 -5.75
N SER A 114 -24.44 -8.65 -6.59
CA SER A 114 -23.70 -9.85 -6.95
C SER A 114 -23.04 -10.43 -5.70
N THR A 115 -23.00 -11.77 -5.58
CA THR A 115 -22.23 -12.42 -4.51
C THR A 115 -20.76 -12.03 -4.69
N PRO A 116 -20.09 -11.45 -3.67
CA PRO A 116 -18.67 -11.12 -3.76
C PRO A 116 -17.85 -12.35 -4.18
N ARG A 117 -16.86 -12.13 -5.04
CA ARG A 117 -15.97 -13.17 -5.53
C ARG A 117 -14.52 -12.73 -5.34
N ASP A 118 -13.68 -13.70 -5.02
CA ASP A 118 -12.24 -13.47 -4.89
C ASP A 118 -11.64 -13.06 -6.24
N LEU A 119 -10.59 -12.26 -6.18
CA LEU A 119 -9.86 -11.72 -7.33
C LEU A 119 -8.41 -12.17 -7.30
N LEU A 120 -7.98 -12.83 -8.36
CA LEU A 120 -6.57 -13.10 -8.64
C LEU A 120 -6.05 -12.12 -9.69
N VAL A 121 -5.21 -11.19 -9.27
CA VAL A 121 -4.48 -10.27 -10.16
C VAL A 121 -3.15 -10.90 -10.54
N VAL A 122 -2.99 -11.27 -11.81
CA VAL A 122 -1.74 -11.83 -12.31
C VAL A 122 -0.90 -10.72 -12.94
N VAL A 123 0.34 -10.58 -12.44
CA VAL A 123 1.36 -9.72 -13.04
C VAL A 123 2.53 -10.54 -13.56
N GLY A 124 2.85 -10.37 -14.84
CA GLY A 124 3.80 -11.21 -15.55
C GLY A 124 5.26 -10.76 -15.51
N GLY A 125 6.17 -11.73 -15.67
CA GLY A 125 7.56 -11.52 -16.12
C GLY A 125 7.69 -11.58 -17.65
N GLU A 126 8.93 -11.69 -18.17
CA GLU A 126 9.26 -11.50 -19.61
C GLU A 126 8.47 -12.37 -20.60
N LYS A 127 7.96 -13.54 -20.20
CA LYS A 127 7.18 -14.43 -21.08
C LYS A 127 6.03 -15.08 -20.32
N VAL A 128 4.84 -14.48 -20.42
CA VAL A 128 3.60 -15.07 -19.90
C VAL A 128 3.05 -16.09 -20.92
N PRO A 129 2.68 -17.32 -20.50
CA PRO A 129 2.16 -18.33 -21.43
C PRO A 129 0.75 -17.99 -21.93
N TRP A 130 0.42 -18.43 -23.15
CA TRP A 130 -0.89 -18.21 -23.78
C TRP A 130 -2.07 -18.75 -22.95
N ALA A 131 -1.89 -19.90 -22.28
CA ALA A 131 -2.92 -20.48 -21.41
C ALA A 131 -3.38 -19.52 -20.29
N LEU A 132 -2.52 -18.56 -19.89
CA LEU A 132 -2.89 -17.55 -18.91
C LEU A 132 -3.83 -16.50 -19.52
N TYR A 133 -3.59 -16.09 -20.76
CA TYR A 133 -4.50 -15.21 -21.50
C TYR A 133 -5.87 -15.85 -21.68
N GLU A 134 -5.92 -17.15 -21.99
CA GLU A 134 -7.16 -17.90 -22.18
C GLU A 134 -7.92 -18.12 -20.87
N ARG A 135 -7.21 -18.31 -19.75
CA ARG A 135 -7.84 -18.50 -18.44
C ARG A 135 -8.31 -17.19 -17.84
N ALA A 136 -7.66 -16.06 -18.08
CA ALA A 136 -8.03 -14.80 -17.48
C ALA A 136 -9.45 -14.38 -17.90
N ASP A 137 -10.30 -14.08 -16.92
CA ASP A 137 -11.62 -13.50 -17.14
C ASP A 137 -11.50 -12.08 -17.72
N PHE A 138 -10.45 -11.37 -17.31
CA PHE A 138 -10.09 -10.04 -17.84
C PHE A 138 -8.61 -10.00 -18.19
N ASN A 139 -8.28 -9.67 -19.44
CA ASN A 139 -6.92 -9.25 -19.80
C ASN A 139 -6.91 -7.73 -19.83
N VAL A 140 -6.24 -7.09 -18.88
CA VAL A 140 -6.35 -5.64 -18.63
C VAL A 140 -5.03 -4.93 -18.91
N GLY A 141 -5.09 -3.85 -19.69
CA GLY A 141 -4.01 -2.92 -19.96
C GLY A 141 -4.23 -1.58 -19.25
N VAL A 142 -3.45 -1.30 -18.20
CA VAL A 142 -3.38 0.03 -17.56
C VAL A 142 -2.91 1.10 -18.54
N THR A 143 -2.06 0.70 -19.48
CA THR A 143 -1.89 1.34 -20.77
C THR A 143 -1.63 0.25 -21.80
N ASN A 144 -1.73 0.56 -23.08
CA ASN A 144 -1.26 -0.32 -24.14
C ASN A 144 0.18 0.00 -24.59
N GLN A 145 0.99 0.60 -23.70
CA GLN A 145 2.42 0.84 -23.91
C GLN A 145 3.26 -0.08 -23.00
N PRO A 146 4.46 -0.50 -23.44
CA PRO A 146 5.33 -1.31 -22.60
C PRO A 146 5.89 -0.46 -21.45
N HIS A 147 5.61 -0.86 -20.21
CA HIS A 147 6.14 -0.24 -18.99
C HIS A 147 6.44 -1.29 -17.91
N SER A 148 6.25 -0.96 -16.63
CA SER A 148 6.46 -1.88 -15.51
C SER A 148 5.18 -2.54 -15.02
N GLU A 149 5.32 -3.80 -14.60
CA GLU A 149 4.37 -4.57 -13.80
C GLU A 149 3.99 -3.89 -12.48
N VAL A 150 4.90 -3.13 -11.85
CA VAL A 150 4.63 -2.37 -10.63
C VAL A 150 3.67 -1.22 -10.92
N ALA A 151 3.95 -0.47 -11.98
CA ALA A 151 3.08 0.65 -12.39
C ALA A 151 1.69 0.15 -12.85
N GLY A 152 1.65 -0.97 -13.58
CA GLY A 152 0.40 -1.61 -13.97
C GLY A 152 -0.41 -2.08 -12.76
N LEU A 153 0.23 -2.72 -11.79
CA LEU A 153 -0.45 -3.15 -10.56
C LEU A 153 -0.97 -1.95 -9.76
N ALA A 154 -0.14 -0.92 -9.58
CA ALA A 154 -0.49 0.22 -8.76
C ALA A 154 -1.73 0.96 -9.28
N VAL A 155 -1.75 1.30 -10.57
CA VAL A 155 -2.90 1.98 -11.17
C VAL A 155 -4.13 1.06 -11.22
N PHE A 156 -3.96 -0.24 -11.46
CA PHE A 156 -5.09 -1.16 -11.47
C PHE A 156 -5.75 -1.25 -10.09
N LEU A 157 -4.98 -1.39 -9.01
CA LEU A 157 -5.51 -1.47 -7.65
C LEU A 157 -6.16 -0.14 -7.22
N ASP A 158 -5.54 1.00 -7.52
CA ASP A 158 -6.12 2.34 -7.29
C ASP A 158 -7.47 2.52 -8.00
N ARG A 159 -7.59 2.07 -9.26
CA ARG A 159 -8.86 2.09 -10.01
C ARG A 159 -9.89 1.07 -9.52
N LEU A 160 -9.42 -0.06 -9.00
CA LEU A 160 -10.28 -1.11 -8.46
C LEU A 160 -10.93 -0.67 -7.16
N PHE A 161 -10.19 0.02 -6.29
CA PHE A 161 -10.65 0.44 -4.96
C PHE A 161 -11.08 1.90 -4.88
N GLU A 162 -10.89 2.67 -5.96
CA GLU A 162 -11.27 4.08 -6.07
C GLU A 162 -10.65 4.95 -4.96
N GLY A 163 -9.42 4.62 -4.56
CA GLY A 163 -8.65 5.31 -3.53
C GLY A 163 -8.98 4.92 -2.09
N ALA A 164 -10.00 4.08 -1.85
CA ALA A 164 -10.39 3.66 -0.50
C ALA A 164 -9.27 2.88 0.23
N GLU A 165 -8.35 2.26 -0.49
CA GLU A 165 -7.19 1.57 0.05
C GLU A 165 -6.14 2.51 0.65
N LEU A 166 -6.13 3.79 0.27
CA LEU A 166 -5.17 4.78 0.75
C LEU A 166 -5.45 5.23 2.18
N ASP A 167 -6.69 5.09 2.63
CA ASP A 167 -7.15 5.39 4.00
C ASP A 167 -7.08 4.16 4.92
N ARG A 168 -6.50 3.05 4.46
CA ARG A 168 -6.43 1.80 5.22
C ARG A 168 -5.56 1.96 6.47
N GLU A 169 -6.11 1.56 7.61
CA GLU A 169 -5.38 1.39 8.86
C GLU A 169 -4.57 0.08 8.87
N TRP A 170 -3.42 0.11 9.55
CA TRP A 170 -2.49 -1.01 9.64
C TRP A 170 -2.58 -1.63 11.04
N GLU A 171 -3.14 -2.83 11.10
CA GLU A 171 -3.27 -3.62 12.32
C GLU A 171 -1.89 -4.15 12.75
N ASP A 172 -1.67 -4.28 14.07
CA ASP A 172 -0.46 -4.86 14.66
C ASP A 172 0.86 -4.27 14.11
N ALA A 173 0.87 -2.96 13.80
CA ALA A 173 2.07 -2.29 13.34
C ALA A 173 2.99 -1.95 14.52
N ASP A 174 4.26 -2.35 14.49
CA ASP A 174 5.25 -1.86 15.47
C ASP A 174 5.59 -0.38 15.23
N ARG A 175 5.49 0.08 13.97
CA ARG A 175 5.92 1.42 13.54
C ARG A 175 4.91 2.07 12.62
N ARG A 176 4.79 3.39 12.74
CA ARG A 176 3.95 4.22 11.88
C ARG A 176 4.73 5.39 11.31
N VAL A 177 4.53 5.68 10.03
CA VAL A 177 5.12 6.83 9.34
C VAL A 177 4.13 7.99 9.44
N MET A 178 4.57 9.14 9.95
CA MET A 178 3.70 10.30 10.13
C MET A 178 3.69 11.18 8.87
N PRO A 179 2.52 11.52 8.31
CA PRO A 179 2.42 12.47 7.21
C PRO A 179 2.88 13.87 7.63
N GLU A 180 3.87 14.41 6.92
CA GLU A 180 4.43 15.73 7.20
C GLU A 180 4.73 16.47 5.89
N ALA A 181 4.55 17.79 5.87
CA ALA A 181 4.86 18.60 4.69
C ALA A 181 6.36 18.57 4.32
N THR A 182 7.24 18.48 5.31
CA THR A 182 8.69 18.28 5.13
C THR A 182 9.24 17.64 6.40
N GLY A 183 9.68 16.39 6.30
CA GLY A 183 10.15 15.63 7.45
C GLY A 183 10.22 14.14 7.14
N LYS A 184 10.54 13.33 8.15
CA LYS A 184 10.65 11.87 8.04
C LYS A 184 10.44 11.20 9.40
N THR A 185 9.37 11.59 10.08
CA THR A 185 9.04 11.06 11.40
C THR A 185 8.46 9.65 11.29
N VAL A 186 9.03 8.74 12.07
CA VAL A 186 8.54 7.37 12.28
C VAL A 186 8.46 7.16 13.78
N ILE A 187 7.27 6.82 14.27
CA ILE A 187 7.01 6.57 15.69
C ILE A 187 6.83 5.06 15.92
N ASP A 188 7.14 4.60 17.12
CA ASP A 188 6.70 3.29 17.58
C ASP A 188 5.18 3.37 17.84
N ALA A 189 4.42 2.34 17.47
CA ALA A 189 2.96 2.43 17.49
C ALA A 189 2.36 2.53 18.90
N ASP A 190 3.06 1.98 19.90
CA ASP A 190 2.68 2.10 21.32
C ASP A 190 2.74 3.55 21.81
N ASP A 191 3.66 4.37 21.27
CA ASP A 191 3.81 5.79 21.65
C ASP A 191 2.73 6.69 21.02
N ALA A 192 1.99 6.19 20.01
CA ALA A 192 0.97 6.97 19.30
C ALA A 192 -0.33 7.11 20.10
N GLU A 193 -0.71 6.07 20.87
CA GLU A 193 -1.97 6.00 21.61
C GLU A 193 -2.05 7.00 22.77
N ASP A 194 -0.90 7.45 23.28
CA ASP A 194 -0.80 8.41 24.40
C ASP A 194 -0.90 9.89 23.95
N SER A 195 -0.98 10.18 22.65
CA SER A 195 -0.94 11.54 22.11
C SER A 195 -2.28 12.13 21.65
N ASP A 196 -3.34 11.32 21.64
CA ASP A 196 -4.69 11.71 21.19
C ASP A 196 -5.65 12.15 22.34
N ASP A 197 -5.15 12.36 23.56
CA ASP A 197 -5.90 13.09 24.59
C ASP A 197 -5.67 14.61 24.38
N PRO A 198 -6.67 15.40 23.96
CA PRO A 198 -6.59 16.84 24.07
C PRO A 198 -6.73 17.17 25.55
N GLY A 199 -5.63 17.01 26.29
CA GLY A 199 -5.55 17.29 27.70
C GLY A 199 -6.14 18.67 27.98
N THR A 200 -7.28 18.65 28.66
CA THR A 200 -7.90 19.84 29.25
C THR A 200 -6.82 20.56 30.04
N GLU A 201 -6.43 21.76 29.61
CA GLU A 201 -5.54 22.64 30.36
C GLU A 201 -6.26 23.06 31.65
N ASP A 202 -6.05 22.31 32.74
CA ASP A 202 -6.33 22.81 34.07
C ASP A 202 -5.21 23.77 34.47
N SER A 203 -5.57 25.06 34.42
CA SER A 203 -4.85 26.16 35.01
C SER A 203 -4.71 25.97 36.52
N ASP A 204 -3.50 25.70 36.99
CA ASP A 204 -3.13 25.93 38.39
C ASP A 204 -1.93 26.89 38.44
N ASP A 205 -2.28 28.16 38.62
CA ASP A 205 -1.43 29.23 39.12
C ASP A 205 -1.22 29.05 40.63
N PRO A 206 0.02 29.03 41.12
CA PRO A 206 0.30 29.51 42.46
C PRO A 206 1.32 30.65 42.41
N GLY A 207 0.80 31.87 42.55
CA GLY A 207 1.08 32.66 43.74
C GLY A 207 2.53 33.14 43.91
N THR A 208 2.78 34.32 43.37
CA THR A 208 3.49 35.45 44.01
C THR A 208 4.25 35.16 45.31
N GLU A 209 5.58 35.25 45.27
CA GLU A 209 6.37 35.76 46.39
C GLU A 209 7.45 36.73 45.88
N ASP A 210 7.35 37.97 46.37
CA ASP A 210 8.30 39.07 46.24
C ASP A 210 9.65 38.72 46.87
N SER A 211 10.76 39.15 46.23
CA SER A 211 11.90 39.72 46.97
C SER A 211 12.91 40.41 46.03
N ASP A 212 12.97 41.73 46.19
CA ASP A 212 14.17 42.57 46.31
C ASP A 212 15.16 42.71 45.13
N ASP A 213 14.96 43.82 44.40
CA ASP A 213 15.97 44.66 43.77
C ASP A 213 16.94 45.25 44.83
N PRO A 214 18.25 45.33 44.56
CA PRO A 214 18.77 46.65 44.17
C PRO A 214 19.92 46.59 43.15
N GLY A 215 19.91 47.53 42.20
CA GLY A 215 21.15 48.22 41.81
C GLY A 215 21.31 48.52 40.33
N THR A 216 20.70 49.62 39.90
CA THR A 216 21.14 50.44 38.77
C THR A 216 22.58 50.95 38.97
N GLU A 217 23.45 50.75 37.97
CA GLU A 217 24.41 51.78 37.54
C GLU A 217 24.62 51.73 36.02
N ASP A 218 24.53 52.93 35.44
CA ASP A 218 24.62 53.29 34.02
C ASP A 218 26.02 53.09 33.42
N SER A 219 26.09 52.86 32.10
CA SER A 219 26.90 53.70 31.21
C SER A 219 26.67 53.39 29.73
N ASP A 220 26.22 54.42 29.02
CA ASP A 220 26.26 54.60 27.56
C ASP A 220 27.65 54.39 26.93
N ASP A 221 27.72 53.89 25.68
CA ASP A 221 28.16 54.67 24.49
C ASP A 221 28.16 53.78 23.21
N PRO A 222 27.79 54.29 22.01
CA PRO A 222 27.59 53.51 20.79
C PRO A 222 28.79 53.57 19.83
N GLY A 223 28.98 52.52 19.02
CA GLY A 223 30.08 52.44 18.06
C GLY A 223 29.70 51.75 16.75
N THR A 224 29.30 52.56 15.77
CA THR A 224 29.15 52.23 14.35
C THR A 224 30.41 51.63 13.72
N GLY A 225 30.25 50.67 12.80
CA GLY A 225 31.35 50.22 11.93
C GLY A 225 30.89 49.28 10.81
N ALA A 226 30.57 49.86 9.64
CA ALA A 226 30.42 49.16 8.36
C ALA A 226 31.78 48.99 7.65
N ARG A 227 31.76 48.21 6.54
CA ARG A 227 32.82 47.88 5.53
C ARG A 227 33.52 46.56 5.82
N ASP A 228 33.76 45.66 4.87
CA ASP A 228 33.59 45.59 3.40
C ASP A 228 33.48 44.09 3.06
#